data_AF-A0A7C2V3G5-F1
#
_entry.id   AF-A0A7C2V3G5-F1
#
_cell.length_a   1.000
_cell.length_b   1.000
_cell.length_c   1.000
_cell.angle_alpha   90.00
_cell.angle_beta   90.00
_cell.angle_gamma   90.00
#
_symmetry.space_group_name_H-M   'P 1'
#
loop_
_entity.id
_entity.type
_entity.pdbx_description
1 polymer ?
#
loop_
_entity_poly.entity_id
_entity_poly.type
_entity_poly.pdbx_seq_one_letter_code
_entity_poly.pdbx_strand_id
1 'polypeptide(L)'
;MAQKKLAALRTGSLFESPRVEAQLCLRADARALPIRADSVDAIVTDIPYADMIRYSDLPADLSTIEDYDAFLDALAIAFDEMARVLKPNRYCAIFVADYRIARSRMILPLHADVIGLMQARGFDLFDLYVWRYYRSGGFRPFGAKPYQAMNVHSYILVFHKPVAPKALIKNRPVRYRPRLLEKLQKM
;
A
#
# COMPACT_ATOMS: atom_id res chain seq x y z
N MET A 1 13.45 20.91 -18.55
CA MET A 1 12.58 21.17 -17.38
C MET A 1 12.70 20.10 -16.29
N ALA A 2 12.67 18.79 -16.63
CA ALA A 2 12.82 17.69 -15.67
C ALA A 2 14.19 17.63 -14.97
N GLN A 3 15.30 17.84 -15.69
CA GLN A 3 16.65 17.92 -15.09
C GLN A 3 16.81 19.11 -14.12
N LYS A 4 16.10 20.22 -14.34
CA LYS A 4 16.12 21.39 -13.44
C LYS A 4 15.38 21.09 -12.12
N LYS A 5 14.29 20.31 -12.16
CA LYS A 5 13.62 19.78 -10.96
C LYS A 5 14.45 18.71 -10.24
N LEU A 6 15.14 17.86 -10.99
CA LEU A 6 16.04 16.85 -10.42
C LEU A 6 17.29 17.47 -9.78
N ALA A 7 17.84 18.53 -10.36
CA ALA A 7 18.92 19.31 -9.76
C ALA A 7 18.45 20.03 -8.49
N ALA A 8 17.23 20.58 -8.48
CA ALA A 8 16.63 21.17 -7.28
C ALA A 8 16.40 20.16 -6.14
N LEU A 9 16.14 18.88 -6.47
CA LEU A 9 16.09 17.77 -5.50
C LEU A 9 17.48 17.35 -4.98
N ARG A 10 18.57 17.74 -5.66
CA ARG A 10 19.96 17.41 -5.29
C ARG A 10 20.67 18.54 -4.55
N THR A 11 20.28 19.80 -4.75
CA THR A 11 20.92 20.97 -4.14
C THR A 11 20.20 21.51 -2.90
N GLY A 12 18.96 21.10 -2.66
CA GLY A 12 18.32 21.23 -1.36
C GLY A 12 18.28 19.85 -0.73
N SER A 13 19.06 19.63 0.32
CA SER A 13 18.79 18.51 1.21
C SER A 13 17.37 18.67 1.75
N LEU A 14 16.39 17.97 1.16
CA LEU A 14 15.04 17.88 1.73
C LEU A 14 15.06 17.15 3.09
N PHE A 15 16.21 16.62 3.48
CA PHE A 15 16.47 15.95 4.74
C PHE A 15 17.88 16.34 5.21
N GLU A 16 18.03 17.42 5.97
CA GLU A 16 18.95 17.26 7.10
C GLU A 16 18.52 15.96 7.78
N SER A 17 19.41 14.97 7.87
CA SER A 17 19.08 13.74 8.57
C SER A 17 18.58 14.19 9.94
N PRO A 18 17.31 13.93 10.29
CA PRO A 18 16.80 14.37 11.58
C PRO A 18 17.74 13.81 12.63
N ARG A 19 18.02 14.58 13.68
CA ARG A 19 18.75 14.03 14.82
C ARG A 19 17.92 12.86 15.36
N VAL A 20 18.38 11.65 15.09
CA VAL A 20 17.77 10.43 15.60
C VAL A 20 18.18 10.33 17.06
N GLU A 21 17.28 10.71 17.96
CA GLU A 21 17.52 10.57 19.40
C GLU A 21 17.63 9.08 19.79
N ALA A 22 16.80 8.23 19.18
CA ALA A 22 16.81 6.78 19.37
C ALA A 22 16.24 6.04 18.15
N GLN A 23 16.70 4.81 17.94
CA GLN A 23 16.11 3.84 17.02
C GLN A 23 15.73 2.58 17.81
N LEU A 24 14.45 2.25 17.82
CA LEU A 24 13.92 1.15 18.62
C LEU A 24 13.46 0.00 17.72
N CYS A 25 13.76 -1.23 18.13
CA CYS A 25 13.18 -2.45 17.59
C CYS A 25 12.44 -3.16 18.72
N LEU A 26 11.11 -3.22 18.63
CA LEU A 26 10.25 -3.79 19.68
C LEU A 26 9.68 -5.11 19.20
N ARG A 27 9.81 -6.17 20.01
CA ARG A 27 9.11 -7.43 19.77
C ARG A 27 7.70 -7.33 20.33
N ALA A 28 6.71 -7.18 19.46
CA ALA A 28 5.31 -7.04 19.84
C ALA A 28 4.39 -7.71 18.80
N ASP A 29 3.15 -8.01 19.22
CA ASP A 29 2.08 -8.38 18.29
C ASP A 29 1.58 -7.11 17.59
N ALA A 30 1.46 -7.13 16.26
CA ALA A 30 0.97 -6.00 15.48
C ALA A 30 -0.48 -5.61 15.83
N ARG A 31 -1.24 -6.55 16.41
CA ARG A 31 -2.60 -6.36 16.92
C ARG A 31 -2.65 -5.70 18.30
N ALA A 32 -1.50 -5.48 18.94
CA ALA A 32 -1.39 -4.83 20.24
C ALA A 32 -0.03 -4.09 20.36
N LEU A 33 0.11 -2.97 19.66
CA LEU A 33 1.34 -2.19 19.62
C LEU A 33 1.58 -1.46 20.95
N PRO A 34 2.76 -1.60 21.59
CA PRO A 34 3.13 -0.88 22.81
C PRO A 34 3.53 0.58 22.52
N ILE A 35 2.71 1.27 21.72
CA ILE A 35 2.92 2.64 21.23
C ILE A 35 1.70 3.46 21.64
N ARG A 36 1.91 4.71 22.06
CA ARG A 36 0.81 5.59 22.46
C ARG A 36 -0.09 5.93 21.26
N ALA A 37 -1.36 6.22 21.52
CA ALA A 37 -2.24 6.75 20.49
C ALA A 37 -1.74 8.12 19.98
N ASP A 38 -1.98 8.41 18.70
CA ASP A 38 -1.64 9.67 18.03
C ASP A 38 -0.20 10.15 18.30
N SER A 39 0.78 9.23 18.24
CA SER A 39 2.20 9.54 18.45
C SER A 39 3.06 9.33 17.21
N VAL A 40 2.58 8.61 16.20
CA VAL A 40 3.32 8.28 14.98
C VAL A 40 3.02 9.30 13.87
N ASP A 41 4.05 9.82 13.21
CA ASP A 41 3.92 10.79 12.11
C ASP A 41 3.78 10.15 10.73
N ALA A 42 4.32 8.95 10.53
CA ALA A 42 4.16 8.19 9.30
C ALA A 42 4.33 6.69 9.59
N ILE A 43 3.63 5.85 8.83
CA ILE A 43 3.81 4.40 8.86
C ILE A 43 4.23 3.96 7.46
N VAL A 44 5.26 3.13 7.36
CA VAL A 44 5.65 2.44 6.13
C VAL A 44 5.81 0.98 6.50
N THR A 45 5.05 0.09 5.87
CA THR A 45 5.03 -1.33 6.24
C THR A 45 4.80 -2.24 5.05
N ASP A 46 5.30 -3.47 5.15
CA ASP A 46 5.02 -4.59 4.26
C ASP A 46 4.24 -5.62 5.08
N ILE A 47 3.02 -5.95 4.66
CA ILE A 47 2.14 -6.82 5.45
C ILE A 47 2.52 -8.29 5.27
N PRO A 48 2.24 -9.16 6.25
CA PRO A 48 2.34 -10.60 6.03
C PRO A 48 1.41 -11.05 4.90
N TYR A 49 1.76 -12.14 4.22
CA TYR A 49 1.04 -12.65 3.05
C TYR A 49 0.24 -13.93 3.38
N ALA A 50 -0.53 -13.91 4.48
CA ALA A 50 -1.18 -15.09 5.03
C ALA A 50 -0.19 -16.28 5.14
N ASP A 51 -0.65 -17.49 4.82
CA ASP A 51 0.13 -18.73 4.83
C ASP A 51 1.08 -18.89 3.62
N MET A 52 1.13 -17.93 2.69
CA MET A 52 2.02 -17.99 1.51
C MET A 52 3.50 -17.99 1.91
N ILE A 53 3.83 -17.24 2.97
CA ILE A 53 5.18 -17.14 3.52
C ILE A 53 5.07 -17.20 5.03
N ARG A 54 5.52 -18.32 5.62
CA ARG A 54 5.63 -18.47 7.06
C ARG A 54 6.88 -17.76 7.57
N TYR A 55 6.70 -16.78 8.46
CA TYR A 55 7.82 -16.01 9.02
C TYR A 55 8.34 -16.59 10.34
N SER A 56 7.47 -17.25 11.12
CA SER A 56 7.83 -17.93 12.37
C SER A 56 6.80 -18.98 12.79
N ASP A 57 7.07 -19.65 13.92
CA ASP A 57 6.14 -20.58 14.58
C ASP A 57 5.44 -19.96 15.80
N LEU A 58 5.51 -18.64 15.95
CA LEU A 58 4.88 -17.96 17.07
C LEU A 58 3.35 -18.00 16.92
N PRO A 59 2.57 -18.33 17.98
CA PRO A 59 1.11 -18.35 17.91
C PRO A 59 0.47 -17.01 17.53
N ALA A 60 1.20 -15.90 17.73
CA ALA A 60 0.75 -14.55 17.39
C ALA A 60 1.14 -14.11 15.96
N ASP A 61 1.89 -14.93 15.22
CA ASP A 61 2.31 -14.61 13.86
C ASP A 61 1.15 -14.84 12.88
N LEU A 62 0.71 -13.75 12.22
CA LEU A 62 -0.40 -13.78 11.27
C LEU A 62 -0.12 -14.71 10.06
N SER A 63 1.14 -15.02 9.75
CA SER A 63 1.47 -15.97 8.68
C SER A 63 1.20 -17.44 9.03
N THR A 64 0.81 -17.72 10.27
CA THR A 64 0.37 -19.05 10.68
C THR A 64 -1.12 -19.30 10.42
N ILE A 65 -1.86 -18.27 9.97
CA ILE A 65 -3.29 -18.36 9.68
C ILE A 65 -3.49 -18.85 8.24
N GLU A 66 -4.04 -20.06 8.09
CA GLU A 66 -4.30 -20.69 6.78
C GLU A 66 -5.61 -20.23 6.15
N ASP A 67 -6.62 -19.93 6.96
CA ASP A 67 -7.90 -19.42 6.46
C ASP A 67 -7.78 -17.95 6.08
N TYR A 68 -8.08 -17.63 4.82
CA TYR A 68 -7.84 -16.30 4.28
C TYR A 68 -8.73 -15.23 4.93
N ASP A 69 -9.99 -15.55 5.23
CA ASP A 69 -10.91 -14.60 5.85
C ASP A 69 -10.50 -14.34 7.31
N ALA A 70 -10.12 -15.38 8.05
CA ALA A 70 -9.56 -15.24 9.39
C ALA A 70 -8.24 -14.43 9.39
N PHE A 71 -7.43 -14.56 8.34
CA PHE A 71 -6.24 -13.73 8.15
C PHE A 71 -6.62 -12.26 7.93
N LEU A 72 -7.61 -11.97 7.08
CA LEU A 72 -8.11 -10.62 6.86
C LEU A 72 -8.65 -10.01 8.15
N ASP A 73 -9.39 -10.77 8.97
CA ASP A 73 -9.87 -10.35 10.29
C ASP A 73 -8.72 -9.99 11.23
N ALA A 74 -7.68 -10.83 11.30
CA ALA A 74 -6.51 -10.57 12.12
C ALA A 74 -5.73 -9.34 11.63
N LEU A 75 -5.61 -9.16 10.32
CA LEU A 75 -4.99 -7.99 9.70
C LEU A 75 -5.79 -6.72 9.98
N ALA A 76 -7.12 -6.83 10.01
CA ALA A 76 -8.04 -5.77 10.39
C ALA A 76 -7.68 -5.22 11.80
N ILE A 77 -7.46 -6.10 12.77
CA ILE A 77 -7.08 -5.69 14.14
C ILE A 77 -5.72 -4.97 14.14
N ALA A 78 -4.75 -5.43 13.35
CA ALA A 78 -3.47 -4.73 13.21
C ALA A 78 -3.64 -3.34 12.56
N PHE A 79 -4.57 -3.19 11.62
CA PHE A 79 -4.90 -1.89 11.04
C PHE A 79 -5.65 -0.98 12.03
N ASP A 80 -6.41 -1.52 12.98
CA ASP A 80 -6.98 -0.74 14.08
C ASP A 80 -5.87 -0.14 14.96
N GLU A 81 -4.81 -0.90 15.21
CA GLU A 81 -3.63 -0.40 15.92
C GLU A 81 -2.88 0.68 15.12
N MET A 82 -2.72 0.49 13.80
CA MET A 82 -2.17 1.53 12.92
C MET A 82 -3.01 2.81 12.96
N ALA A 83 -4.35 2.68 12.94
CA ALA A 83 -5.27 3.80 13.06
C ALA A 83 -5.10 4.51 14.41
N ARG A 84 -4.96 3.75 15.51
CA ARG A 84 -4.81 4.28 16.86
C ARG A 84 -3.52 5.06 17.04
N VAL A 85 -2.39 4.55 16.56
CA VAL A 85 -1.07 5.16 16.80
C VAL A 85 -0.73 6.32 15.86
N LEU A 86 -1.27 6.30 14.63
CA LEU A 86 -1.01 7.33 13.63
C LEU A 86 -1.73 8.64 13.99
N LYS A 87 -1.01 9.77 14.02
CA LYS A 87 -1.62 11.08 14.25
C LYS A 87 -2.67 11.42 13.18
N PRO A 88 -3.71 12.22 13.50
CA PRO A 88 -4.63 12.75 12.49
C PRO A 88 -3.88 13.57 11.43
N ASN A 89 -4.40 13.58 10.21
CA ASN A 89 -3.81 14.28 9.06
C ASN A 89 -2.38 13.81 8.72
N ARG A 90 -2.13 12.50 8.87
CA ARG A 90 -0.89 11.82 8.45
C ARG A 90 -1.18 10.71 7.47
N TYR A 91 -0.10 10.12 6.96
CA TYR A 91 -0.14 9.14 5.90
C TYR A 91 0.51 7.83 6.34
N CYS A 92 0.02 6.73 5.78
CA CYS A 92 0.72 5.46 5.82
C CYS A 92 0.86 4.87 4.41
N ALA A 93 1.98 4.20 4.17
CA ALA A 93 2.24 3.45 2.96
C ALA A 93 2.30 1.95 3.28
N ILE A 94 1.49 1.16 2.59
CA ILE A 94 1.39 -0.29 2.75
C ILE A 94 1.84 -0.96 1.45
N PHE A 95 2.88 -1.77 1.55
CA PHE A 95 3.32 -2.65 0.49
C PHE A 95 2.50 -3.93 0.56
N VAL A 96 1.94 -4.32 -0.58
CA VAL A 96 1.11 -5.53 -0.69
C VAL A 96 1.22 -6.09 -2.10
N ALA A 97 1.25 -7.40 -2.19
CA ALA A 97 1.24 -8.17 -3.42
C ALA A 97 0.08 -9.15 -3.37
N ASP A 98 -0.50 -9.41 -4.52
CA ASP A 98 -1.63 -10.32 -4.62
C ASP A 98 -1.21 -11.76 -4.40
N TYR A 99 -2.05 -12.51 -3.68
CA TYR A 99 -1.79 -13.90 -3.33
C TYR A 99 -2.27 -14.80 -4.47
N ARG A 100 -1.31 -15.49 -5.11
CA ARG A 100 -1.57 -16.44 -6.20
C ARG A 100 -1.69 -17.87 -5.68
N ILE A 101 -2.88 -18.45 -5.83
CA ILE A 101 -3.12 -19.87 -5.58
C ILE A 101 -2.98 -20.64 -6.89
N ALA A 102 -1.77 -21.15 -7.17
CA ALA A 102 -1.42 -21.75 -8.46
C ALA A 102 -2.31 -22.96 -8.82
N ARG A 103 -2.61 -23.84 -7.86
CA ARG A 103 -3.46 -25.03 -8.05
C ARG A 103 -4.90 -24.66 -8.42
N SER A 104 -5.46 -23.65 -7.76
CA SER A 104 -6.81 -23.16 -8.02
C SER A 104 -6.88 -22.18 -9.20
N ARG A 105 -5.74 -21.81 -9.78
CA ARG A 105 -5.62 -20.80 -10.85
C ARG A 105 -6.21 -19.44 -10.47
N MET A 106 -6.31 -19.13 -9.18
CA MET A 106 -6.94 -17.91 -8.64
C MET A 106 -5.94 -16.92 -8.06
N ILE A 107 -6.25 -15.62 -8.18
CA ILE A 107 -5.61 -14.55 -7.41
C ILE A 107 -6.61 -14.20 -6.31
N LEU A 108 -6.14 -14.18 -5.06
CA LEU A 108 -6.80 -13.44 -4.00
C LEU A 108 -6.27 -11.99 -4.06
N PRO A 109 -7.15 -11.00 -4.32
CA PRO A 109 -6.75 -9.63 -4.58
C PRO A 109 -6.45 -8.90 -3.27
N LEU A 110 -5.46 -9.37 -2.52
CA LEU A 110 -5.12 -8.86 -1.19
C LEU A 110 -4.92 -7.33 -1.19
N HIS A 111 -4.41 -6.74 -2.27
CA HIS A 111 -4.32 -5.28 -2.35
C HIS A 111 -5.69 -4.58 -2.28
N ALA A 112 -6.72 -5.15 -2.91
CA ALA A 112 -8.08 -4.61 -2.89
C ALA A 112 -8.75 -4.83 -1.54
N ASP A 113 -8.52 -5.99 -0.92
CA ASP A 113 -9.01 -6.30 0.42
C ASP A 113 -8.41 -5.32 1.45
N VAL A 114 -7.10 -5.03 1.36
CA VAL A 114 -6.44 -4.02 2.19
C VAL A 114 -7.04 -2.62 2.00
N ILE A 115 -7.38 -2.22 0.76
CA ILE A 115 -8.06 -0.95 0.50
C ILE A 115 -9.40 -0.90 1.26
N GLY A 116 -10.21 -1.96 1.16
CA GLY A 116 -11.48 -2.07 1.87
C GLY A 116 -11.33 -2.01 3.39
N LEU A 117 -10.38 -2.77 3.94
CA LEU A 117 -10.10 -2.82 5.37
C LEU A 117 -9.66 -1.45 5.92
N MET A 118 -8.80 -0.74 5.19
CA MET A 118 -8.34 0.60 5.60
C MET A 118 -9.46 1.65 5.48
N GLN A 119 -10.27 1.60 4.42
CA GLN A 119 -11.42 2.50 4.25
C GLN A 119 -12.48 2.29 5.33
N ALA A 120 -12.75 1.05 5.72
CA ALA A 120 -13.64 0.74 6.85
C ALA A 120 -13.16 1.36 8.18
N ARG A 121 -11.87 1.67 8.29
CA ARG A 121 -11.22 2.32 9.46
C ARG A 121 -11.09 3.83 9.32
N GLY A 122 -11.77 4.41 8.34
CA GLY A 122 -11.81 5.85 8.12
C GLY A 122 -10.58 6.42 7.40
N PHE A 123 -9.74 5.58 6.79
CA PHE A 123 -8.66 6.06 5.93
C PHE A 123 -9.16 6.33 4.51
N ASP A 124 -8.62 7.37 3.88
CA ASP A 124 -8.82 7.62 2.47
C ASP A 124 -7.67 7.02 1.66
N LEU A 125 -7.98 6.28 0.59
CA LEU A 125 -6.96 5.91 -0.40
C LEU A 125 -6.49 7.19 -1.10
N PHE A 126 -5.26 7.59 -0.83
CA PHE A 126 -4.66 8.82 -1.32
C PHE A 126 -3.92 8.62 -2.64
N ASP A 127 -3.16 7.54 -2.75
CA ASP A 127 -2.43 7.19 -3.97
C ASP A 127 -2.22 5.68 -4.06
N LEU A 128 -1.95 5.18 -5.26
CA LEU A 128 -1.67 3.78 -5.55
C LEU A 128 -0.56 3.69 -6.59
N TYR A 129 0.58 3.15 -6.18
CA TYR A 129 1.69 2.86 -7.08
C TYR A 129 1.74 1.38 -7.42
N VAL A 130 2.00 1.08 -8.70
CA VAL A 130 2.33 -0.27 -9.14
C VAL A 130 3.85 -0.37 -9.26
N TRP A 131 4.47 -1.04 -8.29
CA TRP A 131 5.91 -1.26 -8.30
C TRP A 131 6.22 -2.57 -9.00
N ARG A 132 6.64 -2.47 -10.27
CA ARG A 132 7.17 -3.59 -11.02
C ARG A 132 8.61 -3.86 -10.59
N TYR A 133 8.89 -5.08 -10.14
CA TYR A 133 10.24 -5.52 -9.80
C TYR A 133 10.73 -6.60 -10.76
N TYR A 134 12.05 -6.75 -10.87
CA TYR A 134 12.64 -7.73 -11.78
C TYR A 134 12.60 -9.12 -11.13
N ARG A 135 11.77 -10.02 -11.67
CA ARG A 135 11.86 -11.46 -11.40
C ARG A 135 12.51 -12.15 -12.59
N SER A 136 13.41 -13.09 -12.31
CA SER A 136 13.90 -14.04 -13.31
C SER A 136 12.73 -14.88 -13.83
N GLY A 137 12.39 -14.73 -15.10
CA GLY A 137 11.32 -15.46 -15.78
C GLY A 137 10.66 -14.61 -16.86
N GLY A 138 10.50 -15.18 -18.06
CA GLY A 138 9.90 -14.48 -19.20
C GLY A 138 8.41 -14.20 -18.99
N PHE A 139 7.92 -13.15 -19.63
CA PHE A 139 6.49 -12.89 -19.77
C PHE A 139 5.80 -14.15 -20.35
N ARG A 140 4.81 -14.67 -19.62
CA ARG A 140 4.02 -15.83 -20.05
C ARG A 140 2.71 -15.32 -20.65
N PRO A 141 2.57 -15.29 -21.99
CA PRO A 141 1.36 -14.79 -22.62
C PRO A 141 0.16 -15.65 -22.23
N PHE A 142 -1.00 -15.01 -22.10
CA PHE A 142 -2.28 -15.71 -22.03
C PHE A 142 -2.42 -16.56 -23.30
N GLY A 143 -2.69 -17.87 -23.15
CA GLY A 143 -2.88 -18.77 -24.30
C GLY A 143 -1.99 -20.01 -24.31
N ALA A 144 -0.86 -20.01 -23.59
CA ALA A 144 0.05 -21.14 -23.54
C ALA A 144 0.21 -21.70 -22.12
N LYS A 145 0.35 -23.02 -21.98
CA LYS A 145 0.63 -23.65 -20.69
C LYS A 145 2.01 -23.20 -20.17
N PRO A 146 2.13 -22.89 -18.86
CA PRO A 146 1.04 -22.73 -17.90
C PRO A 146 0.42 -21.34 -18.09
N TYR A 147 -0.89 -21.26 -18.33
CA TYR A 147 -1.66 -20.01 -18.50
C TYR A 147 -1.61 -19.18 -17.21
N GLN A 148 -0.48 -18.54 -16.95
CA GLN A 148 -0.10 -17.94 -15.68
C GLN A 148 0.74 -16.70 -15.98
N ALA A 149 0.15 -15.50 -15.86
CA ALA A 149 0.96 -14.30 -15.76
C ALA A 149 1.79 -14.38 -14.47
N MET A 150 3.08 -14.07 -14.55
CA MET A 150 3.92 -13.98 -13.35
C MET A 150 3.53 -12.75 -12.54
N ASN A 151 3.43 -12.89 -11.20
CA ASN A 151 3.36 -11.73 -10.30
C ASN A 151 4.71 -11.00 -10.38
N VAL A 152 4.79 -9.99 -11.23
CA VAL A 152 5.99 -9.16 -11.47
C VAL A 152 5.88 -7.78 -10.84
N HIS A 153 4.83 -7.56 -10.05
CA HIS A 153 4.58 -6.29 -9.38
C HIS A 153 4.02 -6.50 -8.00
N SER A 154 4.21 -5.48 -7.18
CA SER A 154 3.51 -5.24 -5.93
C SER A 154 2.81 -3.89 -6.02
N TYR A 155 1.86 -3.67 -5.13
CA TYR A 155 1.17 -2.41 -4.94
C TYR A 155 1.79 -1.69 -3.75
N ILE A 156 1.94 -0.38 -3.86
CA ILE A 156 2.22 0.52 -2.74
C ILE A 156 0.97 1.37 -2.58
N LEU A 157 0.19 1.06 -1.57
CA LEU A 157 -1.04 1.74 -1.25
C LEU A 157 -0.73 2.85 -0.26
N VAL A 158 -1.03 4.10 -0.62
CA VAL A 158 -0.85 5.25 0.26
C VAL A 158 -2.21 5.68 0.77
N PHE A 159 -2.36 5.69 2.09
CA PHE A 159 -3.58 6.12 2.75
C PHE A 159 -3.36 7.39 3.56
N HIS A 160 -4.40 8.20 3.67
CA HIS A 160 -4.46 9.38 4.52
C HIS A 160 -5.44 9.13 5.66
N LYS A 161 -5.04 9.42 6.91
CA LYS A 161 -5.96 9.46 8.07
C LYS A 161 -6.53 10.88 8.18
N PRO A 162 -7.78 11.13 7.76
CA PRO A 162 -8.36 12.46 7.84
C PRO A 162 -8.70 12.84 9.30
N VAL A 163 -8.84 14.14 9.55
CA VAL A 163 -9.33 14.67 10.86
C VAL A 163 -10.85 14.57 10.95
N ALA A 164 -11.52 14.63 9.81
CA ALA A 164 -12.97 14.53 9.67
C ALA A 164 -13.29 13.90 8.31
N PRO A 165 -14.45 13.22 8.15
CA PRO A 165 -14.85 12.64 6.88
C PRO A 165 -14.80 13.66 5.73
N LYS A 166 -14.21 13.27 4.60
CA LYS A 166 -14.16 14.11 3.41
C LYS A 166 -15.48 14.05 2.65
N ALA A 167 -15.95 15.20 2.19
CA ALA A 167 -17.02 15.26 1.21
C ALA A 167 -16.46 14.96 -0.20
N LEU A 168 -17.21 14.21 -1.00
CA LEU A 168 -16.90 14.01 -2.41
C LEU A 168 -17.21 15.30 -3.18
N ILE A 169 -16.17 16.09 -3.46
CA ILE A 169 -16.28 17.32 -4.24
C ILE A 169 -15.98 16.99 -5.70
N LYS A 170 -16.89 17.38 -6.60
CA LYS A 170 -16.69 17.17 -8.04
C LYS A 170 -15.46 17.93 -8.54
N ASN A 171 -14.72 17.29 -9.44
CA ASN A 171 -13.62 17.95 -10.15
C ASN A 171 -14.11 19.18 -10.89
N ARG A 172 -13.21 20.16 -11.07
CA ARG A 172 -13.46 21.31 -11.94
C ARG A 172 -13.82 20.82 -13.35
N PRO A 173 -14.61 21.58 -14.12
CA PRO A 173 -14.92 21.24 -15.51
C PRO A 173 -13.64 20.90 -16.29
N VAL A 174 -13.74 19.88 -17.14
CA VAL A 174 -12.62 19.42 -17.96
C VAL A 174 -12.12 20.58 -18.81
N ARG A 175 -10.83 20.90 -18.68
CA ARG A 175 -10.15 21.87 -19.53
C ARG A 175 -9.23 21.12 -20.48
N TYR A 176 -9.67 20.96 -21.72
CA TYR A 176 -8.83 20.39 -22.77
C TYR A 176 -7.73 21.36 -23.17
N ARG A 177 -6.58 20.82 -23.59
CA ARG A 177 -5.52 21.64 -24.19
C ARG A 177 -6.02 22.22 -25.52
N PRO A 178 -5.69 23.48 -25.87
CA PRO A 178 -6.15 24.11 -27.12
C PRO A 178 -5.93 23.25 -28.38
N ARG A 179 -4.75 22.64 -28.50
CA ARG A 179 -4.42 21.74 -29.62
C ARG A 179 -5.31 20.50 -29.76
N LEU A 180 -5.90 20.02 -28.66
CA LEU A 180 -6.83 18.89 -28.69
C LEU A 180 -8.21 19.35 -29.16
N LEU A 181 -8.65 20.54 -28.74
CA LEU A 181 -9.89 21.15 -29.23
C LEU A 181 -9.82 21.39 -30.74
N GLU A 182 -8.70 21.90 -31.24
CA GLU A 182 -8.45 22.08 -32.67
C GLU A 182 -8.55 20.76 -33.47
N LYS A 183 -8.11 19.64 -32.89
CA LYS A 183 -8.23 18.31 -33.53
C LYS A 183 -9.67 17.81 -33.54
N LEU A 184 -10.39 18.00 -32.43
CA LEU A 184 -11.78 17.59 -32.30
C LEU A 184 -12.72 18.39 -33.21
N GLN A 185 -12.39 19.64 -33.53
CA GLN A 185 -13.14 20.49 -34.46
C GLN A 185 -12.86 20.20 -35.94
N LYS A 186 -11.81 19.43 -36.25
CA LYS A 186 -11.43 19.04 -37.62
C LYS A 186 -11.92 17.63 -38.01
N MET A 187 -12.61 16.94 -37.11
CA MET A 187 -13.33 15.69 -37.36
C MET A 187 -14.82 15.99 -37.57
#